data_AF-A0A2B7ZW92-F1
#
_entry.id   AF-A0A2B7ZW92-F1
#
_cell.length_a   1.000
_cell.length_b   1.000
_cell.length_c   1.000
_cell.angle_alpha   90.00
_cell.angle_beta   90.00
_cell.angle_gamma   90.00
#
_symmetry.space_group_name_H-M   'P 1'
#
loop_
_entity.id
_entity.type
_entity.pdbx_description
1 polymer ?
#
loop_
_entity_poly.entity_id
_entity_poly.type
_entity_poly.pdbx_seq_one_letter_code
_entity_poly.pdbx_strand_id
1 'polypeptide(L)'
;MPLRLYQAAFLIALFAPCLCANGQDIIYSQSVVRDDPYFCFALRRGKIALTQDSLSFRVPNKRGQRYSFSEPLKNISEVRKAFLPNRIIIRTWSGKRYRLYAYKRNDLIGYTRDVMAKKPSLKAN
;
A
#
# COMPACT_ATOMS: atom_id res chain seq x y z
N MET A 1 -63.00 -11.49 -17.20
CA MET A 1 -61.64 -11.40 -17.77
C MET A 1 -60.70 -10.77 -16.74
N PRO A 2 -59.87 -11.55 -16.03
CA PRO A 2 -58.74 -10.95 -15.32
C PRO A 2 -57.46 -11.78 -15.43
N LEU A 3 -56.42 -11.25 -16.06
CA LEU A 3 -55.04 -11.71 -15.89
C LEU A 3 -54.15 -10.48 -16.14
N ARG A 4 -53.66 -9.80 -15.10
CA ARG A 4 -52.60 -10.18 -14.16
C ARG A 4 -51.47 -9.16 -14.33
N LEU A 5 -51.54 -8.12 -13.50
CA LEU A 5 -50.39 -7.45 -12.90
C LEU A 5 -49.31 -8.48 -12.56
N TYR A 6 -48.24 -8.57 -13.35
CA TYR A 6 -46.97 -9.08 -12.85
C TYR A 6 -45.82 -8.28 -13.46
N GLN A 7 -45.18 -7.57 -12.53
CA GLN A 7 -43.73 -7.49 -12.41
C GLN A 7 -43.01 -6.63 -13.44
N ALA A 8 -43.10 -5.33 -13.18
CA ALA A 8 -41.93 -4.46 -13.18
C ALA A 8 -40.80 -5.08 -12.34
N ALA A 9 -39.98 -5.94 -12.97
CA ALA A 9 -38.79 -6.54 -12.36
C ALA A 9 -37.66 -6.69 -13.39
N PHE A 10 -37.55 -5.77 -14.35
CA PHE A 10 -36.49 -5.80 -15.36
C PHE A 10 -35.60 -4.55 -15.38
N LEU A 11 -35.67 -3.69 -14.36
CA LEU A 11 -34.91 -2.43 -14.31
C LEU A 11 -34.19 -2.20 -12.97
N ILE A 12 -33.66 -3.25 -12.33
CA ILE A 12 -32.72 -3.11 -11.20
C ILE A 12 -31.53 -4.07 -11.35
N ALA A 13 -30.98 -4.17 -12.56
CA ALA A 13 -29.70 -4.85 -12.81
C ALA A 13 -28.69 -4.00 -13.60
N LEU A 14 -28.93 -2.68 -13.69
CA LEU A 14 -28.02 -1.72 -14.36
C LEU A 14 -27.41 -0.68 -13.40
N PHE A 15 -27.70 -0.79 -12.10
CA PHE A 15 -27.08 0.00 -11.05
C PHE A 15 -26.65 -0.90 -9.90
N ALA A 16 -25.90 -1.96 -10.19
CA ALA A 16 -24.83 -2.28 -9.26
C ALA A 16 -23.80 -1.16 -9.47
N PRO A 17 -23.69 -0.15 -8.57
CA PRO A 17 -22.49 0.66 -8.58
C PRO A 17 -21.38 -0.35 -8.39
N CYS A 18 -20.60 -0.54 -9.44
CA CYS A 18 -19.31 -1.18 -9.36
C CYS A 18 -18.51 -0.27 -8.41
N LEU A 19 -18.67 -0.50 -7.10
CA LEU A 19 -17.89 0.04 -5.99
C LEU A 19 -16.48 -0.56 -6.06
N CYS A 20 -15.86 -0.41 -7.23
CA CYS A 20 -14.45 -0.60 -7.48
C CYS A 20 -13.78 0.77 -7.57
N ALA A 21 -14.16 1.66 -6.67
CA ALA A 21 -13.36 2.80 -6.29
C ALA A 21 -12.85 2.56 -4.86
N ASN A 22 -12.08 1.48 -4.66
CA ASN A 22 -11.13 1.43 -3.54
C ASN A 22 -9.94 2.34 -3.90
N GLY A 23 -10.24 3.63 -4.11
CA GLY A 23 -9.26 4.70 -4.09
C GLY A 23 -8.82 4.85 -2.65
N GLN A 24 -7.94 3.96 -2.19
CA GLN A 24 -7.24 4.20 -0.94
C GLN A 24 -6.52 5.53 -1.09
N ASP A 25 -6.92 6.53 -0.30
CA ASP A 25 -6.30 7.85 -0.34
C ASP A 25 -4.80 7.71 -0.14
N ILE A 26 -4.05 7.98 -1.22
CA ILE A 26 -2.60 7.91 -1.21
C ILE A 26 -2.12 9.14 -0.47
N ILE A 27 -1.75 8.97 0.79
CA ILE A 27 -1.21 10.02 1.66
C ILE A 27 0.14 10.49 1.11
N TYR A 28 0.96 9.55 0.67
CA TYR A 28 2.29 9.84 0.16
C TYR A 28 2.73 8.84 -0.88
N SER A 29 3.41 9.30 -1.92
CA SER A 29 4.03 8.42 -2.90
C SER A 29 5.28 9.00 -3.51
N GLN A 30 6.26 8.14 -3.80
CA GLN A 30 7.46 8.51 -4.52
C GLN A 30 8.06 7.33 -5.30
N SER A 31 8.93 7.64 -6.26
CA SER A 31 9.76 6.63 -6.92
C SER A 31 10.90 6.20 -6.01
N VAL A 32 11.13 4.89 -5.88
CA VAL A 32 12.19 4.29 -5.07
C VAL A 32 12.86 3.13 -5.79
N VAL A 33 14.02 2.71 -5.30
CA VAL A 33 14.71 1.50 -5.78
C VAL A 33 14.78 0.50 -4.64
N ARG A 34 14.33 -0.73 -4.86
CA ARG A 34 14.51 -1.82 -3.91
C ARG A 34 15.92 -2.40 -4.06
N ASP A 35 16.62 -2.47 -2.94
CA ASP A 35 18.04 -2.84 -2.82
C ASP A 35 18.20 -3.88 -1.69
N ASP A 36 17.55 -5.03 -1.87
CA ASP A 36 17.60 -6.11 -0.89
C ASP A 36 18.87 -6.95 -1.08
N PRO A 37 19.59 -7.30 0.01
CA PRO A 37 20.85 -8.05 -0.05
C PRO A 37 20.66 -9.48 -0.57
N TYR A 38 19.45 -10.04 -0.48
CA TYR A 38 19.14 -11.34 -1.09
C TYR A 38 19.13 -11.29 -2.63
N PHE A 39 19.17 -10.09 -3.21
CA PHE A 39 19.14 -9.87 -4.64
C PHE A 39 20.31 -8.97 -5.06
N CYS A 40 21.54 -9.41 -4.81
CA CYS A 40 22.79 -8.70 -5.12
C CYS A 40 22.91 -8.14 -6.55
N PHE A 41 22.06 -8.56 -7.50
CA PHE A 41 22.07 -8.10 -8.89
C PHE A 41 20.72 -7.57 -9.40
N ALA A 42 19.73 -7.33 -8.53
CA ALA A 42 18.39 -6.90 -8.96
C ALA A 42 17.94 -5.62 -8.26
N LEU A 43 18.60 -4.51 -8.57
CA LEU A 43 18.06 -3.18 -8.29
C LEU A 43 16.73 -3.02 -9.05
N ARG A 44 15.61 -2.99 -8.33
CA ARG A 44 14.28 -2.85 -8.94
C ARG A 44 13.73 -1.46 -8.66
N ARG A 45 13.59 -0.67 -9.72
CA ARG A 45 12.90 0.62 -9.66
C ARG A 45 11.40 0.38 -9.56
N GLY A 46 10.73 1.12 -8.70
CA GLY A 46 9.29 1.05 -8.53
C GLY A 46 8.76 2.28 -7.81
N LYS A 47 7.49 2.23 -7.44
CA LYS A 47 6.80 3.31 -6.73
C LYS A 47 6.40 2.81 -5.35
N ILE A 48 6.74 3.57 -4.32
CA ILE A 48 6.21 3.36 -2.97
C ILE A 48 4.97 4.22 -2.79
N ALA A 49 3.94 3.68 -2.18
CA ALA A 49 2.71 4.37 -1.83
C ALA A 49 2.34 4.05 -0.39
N LEU A 50 2.10 5.09 0.38
CA LEU A 50 1.59 5.06 1.74
C LEU A 50 0.10 5.44 1.69
N THR A 51 -0.73 4.59 2.26
CA THR A 51 -2.15 4.83 2.49
C THR A 51 -2.41 4.86 4.00
N GLN A 52 -3.66 5.09 4.41
CA GLN A 52 -4.04 5.03 5.83
C GLN A 52 -3.80 3.65 6.45
N ASP A 53 -3.92 2.58 5.65
CA ASP A 53 -3.87 1.21 6.15
C ASP A 53 -2.56 0.48 5.85
N SER A 54 -1.85 0.89 4.80
CA SER A 54 -0.75 0.08 4.27
C SER A 54 0.39 0.90 3.68
N LEU A 55 1.56 0.28 3.65
CA LEU A 55 2.71 0.72 2.89
C LEU A 55 2.99 -0.31 1.79
N SER A 56 2.97 0.13 0.54
CA SER A 56 3.14 -0.73 -0.61
C SER A 56 4.26 -0.25 -1.53
N PHE A 57 5.01 -1.19 -2.08
CA PHE A 57 6.00 -0.96 -3.14
C PHE A 57 5.60 -1.76 -4.35
N ARG A 58 5.46 -1.11 -5.50
CA ARG A 58 5.08 -1.75 -6.76
C ARG A 58 6.13 -1.53 -7.83
N VAL A 59 6.56 -2.62 -8.46
CA VAL A 59 7.38 -2.61 -9.67
C VAL A 59 6.46 -2.69 -10.89
N PRO A 60 6.59 -1.79 -11.88
CA PRO A 60 5.66 -1.74 -13.01
C PRO A 60 5.77 -2.95 -13.94
N ASN A 61 6.98 -3.50 -14.11
CA ASN A 61 7.24 -4.59 -15.06
C ASN A 61 6.77 -5.94 -14.52
N LYS A 62 6.06 -6.75 -15.33
CA LYS A 62 5.57 -8.09 -14.96
C LYS A 62 6.66 -8.98 -14.33
N ARG A 63 7.84 -9.05 -14.95
CA ARG A 63 9.00 -9.81 -14.43
C ARG A 63 9.49 -9.31 -13.06
N GLY A 64 9.24 -8.05 -12.75
CA GLY A 64 9.63 -7.38 -11.52
C GLY A 64 8.56 -7.43 -10.41
N GLN A 65 7.34 -7.85 -10.71
CA GLN A 65 6.23 -7.84 -9.74
C GLN A 65 6.47 -8.75 -8.54
N ARG A 66 7.27 -9.83 -8.69
CA ARG A 66 7.69 -10.68 -7.56
C ARG A 66 8.48 -9.93 -6.48
N TYR A 67 9.00 -8.74 -6.79
CA TYR A 67 9.71 -7.87 -5.87
C TYR A 67 8.82 -6.76 -5.30
N SER A 68 7.55 -6.69 -5.69
CA SER A 68 6.57 -5.81 -5.06
C SER A 68 6.22 -6.33 -3.67
N PHE A 69 5.76 -5.46 -2.79
CA PHE A 69 5.17 -5.85 -1.51
C PHE A 69 4.03 -4.91 -1.15
N SER A 70 3.15 -5.37 -0.27
CA SER A 70 2.11 -4.56 0.35
C SER A 70 1.97 -5.02 1.79
N GLU A 71 2.39 -4.18 2.73
CA GLU A 71 2.36 -4.51 4.15
C GLU A 71 1.36 -3.59 4.86
N PRO A 72 0.37 -4.14 5.59
CA PRO A 72 -0.44 -3.35 6.50
C PRO A 72 0.43 -2.61 7.51
N LEU A 73 0.12 -1.36 7.84
CA LEU A 73 0.91 -0.56 8.78
C LEU A 73 1.00 -1.21 10.17
N LYS A 74 -0.06 -1.91 10.60
CA LYS A 74 -0.07 -2.72 11.83
C LYS A 74 1.00 -3.83 11.86
N ASN A 75 1.41 -4.32 10.69
CA ASN A 75 2.42 -5.38 10.57
C ASN A 75 3.84 -4.81 10.54
N ILE A 76 4.00 -3.50 10.39
CA ILE A 76 5.29 -2.82 10.36
C ILE A 76 5.71 -2.54 11.81
N SER A 77 6.85 -3.08 12.21
CA SER A 77 7.42 -2.86 13.53
C SER A 77 8.28 -1.61 13.57
N GLU A 78 9.02 -1.34 12.50
CA GLU A 78 9.99 -0.26 12.45
C GLU A 78 10.18 0.27 11.03
N VAL A 79 10.23 1.59 10.90
CA VAL A 79 10.73 2.28 9.70
C VAL A 79 11.84 3.23 10.12
N ARG A 80 13.05 3.02 9.61
CA ARG A 80 14.23 3.80 10.00
C ARG A 80 15.17 4.12 8.85
N LYS A 81 16.06 5.08 9.09
CA LYS A 81 17.19 5.39 8.22
C LYS A 81 18.19 4.24 8.25
N ALA A 82 18.75 3.90 7.09
CA ALA A 82 19.96 3.08 7.05
C ALA A 82 21.21 3.97 7.24
N PHE A 83 22.35 3.34 7.48
CA PHE A 83 23.65 4.02 7.58
C PHE A 83 23.99 4.77 6.28
N LEU A 84 23.68 4.18 5.13
CA LEU A 84 23.90 4.80 3.81
C LEU A 84 22.89 5.92 3.52
N PRO A 85 23.31 6.99 2.83
CA PRO A 85 22.44 8.11 2.47
C PRO A 85 21.28 7.65 1.59
N ASN A 86 20.13 8.32 1.73
CA ASN A 86 18.91 8.03 0.96
C ASN A 86 18.42 6.58 1.05
N ARG A 87 18.90 5.79 2.02
CA ARG A 87 18.40 4.43 2.25
C ARG A 87 17.52 4.36 3.48
N ILE A 88 16.46 3.58 3.36
CA ILE A 88 15.53 3.26 4.44
C ILE A 88 15.44 1.75 4.63
N ILE A 89 15.15 1.36 5.87
CA ILE A 89 14.88 -0.01 6.26
C ILE A 89 13.48 -0.05 6.86
N ILE A 90 12.65 -0.94 6.34
CA ILE A 90 11.33 -1.28 6.87
C ILE A 90 11.44 -2.69 7.43
N ARG A 91 11.02 -2.88 8.68
CA ARG A 91 10.93 -4.19 9.33
C ARG A 91 9.50 -4.48 9.71
N THR A 92 9.12 -5.74 9.57
CA THR A 92 7.82 -6.23 10.01
C THR A 92 7.95 -7.04 11.30
N TRP A 93 6.84 -7.21 12.02
CA TRP A 93 6.77 -8.12 13.17
C TRP A 93 7.06 -9.58 12.80
N SER A 94 6.79 -9.97 11.55
CA SER A 94 7.11 -11.29 11.01
C SER A 94 8.60 -11.49 10.70
N GLY A 95 9.46 -10.50 10.99
CA GLY A 95 10.90 -10.58 10.73
C GLY A 95 11.31 -10.28 9.28
N LYS A 96 10.37 -9.97 8.39
CA LYS A 96 10.70 -9.51 7.03
C LYS A 96 11.38 -8.15 7.10
N ARG A 97 12.33 -7.95 6.20
CA ARG A 97 13.10 -6.71 6.08
C ARG A 97 13.08 -6.26 4.64
N TYR A 98 12.69 -5.01 4.42
CA TYR A 98 12.72 -4.36 3.11
C TYR A 98 13.71 -3.21 3.14
N ARG A 99 14.60 -3.16 2.15
CA ARG A 99 15.55 -2.06 1.97
C ARG A 99 15.23 -1.30 0.70
N LEU A 100 15.12 0.02 0.83
CA LEU A 100 14.79 0.89 -0.29
C LEU A 100 15.75 2.08 -0.32
N TYR A 101 16.15 2.47 -1.53
CA TYR A 101 16.71 3.77 -1.83
C TYR A 101 15.57 4.74 -2.17
N ALA A 102 15.42 5.79 -1.38
CA ALA A 102 14.37 6.79 -1.44
C ALA A 102 14.99 8.19 -1.35
N TYR A 103 14.78 9.02 -2.37
CA TYR A 103 15.36 10.37 -2.44
C TYR A 103 14.84 11.25 -1.30
N LYS A 104 13.52 11.26 -1.09
CA LYS A 104 12.89 11.96 0.04
C LYS A 104 12.71 11.00 1.23
N ARG A 105 13.82 10.47 1.75
CA ARG A 105 13.76 9.45 2.82
C ARG A 105 13.15 9.97 4.12
N ASN A 106 13.41 11.24 4.47
CA ASN A 106 12.95 11.81 5.73
C ASN A 106 11.43 11.96 5.71
N ASP A 107 10.88 12.50 4.61
CA ASP A 107 9.44 12.64 4.40
C ASP A 107 8.74 11.29 4.49
N LEU A 108 9.23 10.28 3.76
CA LEU A 108 8.63 8.95 3.80
C LEU A 108 8.64 8.35 5.21
N ILE A 109 9.75 8.46 5.94
CA ILE A 109 9.82 7.99 7.33
C ILE A 109 8.86 8.77 8.22
N GLY A 110 8.83 10.10 8.10
CA GLY A 110 7.96 11.00 8.87
C GLY A 110 6.49 10.64 8.66
N TYR A 111 6.01 10.72 7.42
CA TYR A 111 4.63 10.38 7.08
C TYR A 111 4.26 8.96 7.52
N THR A 112 5.13 7.97 7.31
CA THR A 112 4.80 6.59 7.72
C THR A 112 4.66 6.48 9.24
N ARG A 113 5.55 7.12 10.00
CA ARG A 113 5.47 7.12 11.47
C ARG A 113 4.26 7.89 11.98
N ASP A 114 3.93 9.01 11.36
CA ASP A 114 2.77 9.82 11.74
C ASP A 114 1.48 9.02 11.55
N VAL A 115 1.36 8.28 10.44
CA VAL A 115 0.20 7.40 10.20
C VAL A 115 0.19 6.21 11.16
N MET A 116 1.35 5.59 11.44
CA MET A 116 1.43 4.51 12.42
C MET A 116 1.08 4.96 13.86
N ALA A 117 1.42 6.20 14.23
CA ALA A 117 1.14 6.78 15.54
C ALA A 117 -0.32 7.22 15.68
N LYS A 118 -0.93 7.69 14.59
CA LYS A 118 -2.38 7.91 14.48
C LYS A 118 -3.09 6.55 14.47
N LYS A 119 -3.15 5.89 15.63
CA LYS A 119 -4.07 4.76 15.83
C LYS A 119 -5.47 5.22 15.36
N PRO A 120 -6.24 4.41 14.64
CA PRO A 120 -7.66 4.65 14.55
C PRO A 120 -8.16 4.64 16.00
N SER A 121 -8.68 5.78 16.46
CA SER A 121 -9.43 5.81 17.71
C SER A 121 -10.52 4.77 17.54
N LEU A 122 -10.42 3.66 18.27
CA LEU A 122 -11.54 2.76 18.45
C LEU A 122 -12.66 3.65 19.01
N LYS A 123 -13.61 4.05 18.16
CA LYS A 123 -14.91 4.47 18.66
C LYS A 123 -15.45 3.22 19.33
N ALA A 124 -15.38 3.21 20.66
CA ALA A 124 -16.16 2.30 21.47
C ALA A 124 -17.62 2.58 21.12
N ASN A 125 -18.22 1.68 20.33
CA ASN A 125 -19.65 1.52 20.25
C ASN A 125 -20.00 0.34 21.15
#